data_AF-A0A922VUB9-F1
#
_entry.id   AF-A0A922VUB9-F1
#
_cell.length_a   1.000
_cell.length_b   1.000
_cell.length_c   1.000
_cell.angle_alpha   90.00
_cell.angle_beta   90.00
_cell.angle_gamma   90.00
#
_symmetry.space_group_name_H-M   'P 1'
#
loop_
_entity.id
_entity.type
_entity.pdbx_description
1 polymer ?
#
loop_
_entity_poly.entity_id
_entity_poly.type
_entity_poly.pdbx_seq_one_letter_code
_entity_poly.pdbx_strand_id
1 'polypeptide(L)'
;MDTVLEWVTRQWLEIVGVAVTIAALIYAHLAYRTSALGLAHAKQAELTNLRIQTKAALNDARQAQVSLELSCQIYRTSWASHERMQPMTMSAPGSFGLFKRSPIDDVQHEGRQLLQQLDALGATVDDMDLQALEALQQKAKATSLAIQALAGRLEGPP
;
A
#
# COMPACT_ATOMS: atom_id res chain seq x y z
N MET A 1 20.02 66.11 -42.24
CA MET A 1 19.30 65.67 -41.02
C MET A 1 19.07 64.17 -41.02
N ASP A 2 19.17 63.50 -42.17
CA ASP A 2 18.88 62.07 -42.32
C ASP A 2 19.91 61.13 -41.66
N THR A 3 21.17 61.56 -41.58
CA THR A 3 22.26 60.76 -40.97
C THR A 3 22.13 60.58 -39.45
N VAL A 4 21.53 61.55 -38.75
CA VAL A 4 21.27 61.44 -37.30
C VAL A 4 20.10 60.50 -37.06
N LEU A 5 19.10 60.50 -37.94
CA LEU A 5 17.92 59.65 -37.85
C LEU A 5 18.25 58.17 -38.08
N GLU A 6 19.12 57.87 -39.06
CA GLU A 6 19.62 56.50 -39.30
C GLU A 6 20.50 55.98 -38.15
N TRP A 7 21.33 56.85 -37.56
CA TRP A 7 22.14 56.47 -36.41
C TRP A 7 21.28 56.17 -35.18
N VAL A 8 20.28 57.01 -34.88
CA VAL A 8 19.36 56.81 -33.76
C VAL A 8 18.50 55.54 -33.94
N THR A 9 17.99 55.27 -35.15
CA THR A 9 17.16 54.08 -35.40
C THR A 9 17.97 52.78 -35.28
N ARG A 10 19.23 52.79 -35.72
CA ARG A 10 20.13 51.64 -35.56
C ARG A 10 20.51 51.37 -34.10
N GLN A 11 20.87 52.42 -33.36
CA GLN A 11 21.20 52.33 -31.93
C GLN A 11 19.98 51.87 -31.11
N TRP A 12 18.78 52.32 -31.48
CA TRP A 12 17.53 51.96 -30.81
C TRP A 12 17.20 50.47 -30.98
N LEU A 13 17.39 49.91 -32.18
CA LEU A 13 17.20 48.47 -32.43
C LEU A 13 18.13 47.60 -31.57
N GLU A 14 19.39 48.02 -31.42
CA GLU A 14 20.34 47.31 -30.56
C GLU A 14 19.92 47.36 -29.08
N ILE A 15 19.50 48.52 -28.57
CA ILE A 15 19.04 48.68 -27.18
C ILE A 15 17.78 47.84 -26.92
N VAL A 16 16.80 47.88 -27.83
CA VAL A 16 15.57 47.09 -27.70
C VAL A 16 15.88 45.59 -27.76
N GLY A 17 16.78 45.17 -28.66
CA GLY A 17 17.23 43.78 -28.73
C GLY A 17 17.86 43.30 -27.41
N VAL A 18 18.77 44.09 -26.84
CA VAL A 18 19.37 43.77 -25.53
C VAL A 18 18.31 43.73 -24.43
N ALA A 19 17.39 44.69 -24.38
CA ALA A 19 16.30 44.71 -23.40
C ALA A 19 15.42 43.46 -23.48
N VAL A 20 15.06 43.02 -24.70
CA VAL A 20 14.27 41.80 -24.92
C VAL A 20 15.04 40.55 -24.46
N THR A 21 16.34 40.45 -24.76
CA THR A 21 17.16 39.32 -24.29
C THR A 21 17.28 39.27 -22.77
N ILE A 22 17.44 40.42 -22.10
CA ILE A 22 17.48 40.49 -20.64
C ILE A 22 16.13 40.08 -20.05
N ALA A 23 15.02 40.58 -20.61
CA ALA A 23 13.68 40.19 -20.17
C ALA A 23 13.45 38.68 -20.34
N ALA A 24 13.91 38.10 -21.46
CA ALA A 24 13.83 36.65 -21.71
C ALA A 24 14.67 35.85 -20.70
N LEU A 25 15.87 36.30 -20.35
CA LEU A 25 16.72 35.64 -19.34
C LEU A 25 16.10 35.71 -17.93
N ILE A 26 15.52 36.85 -17.55
CA ILE A 26 14.80 37.00 -16.28
C ILE A 26 13.60 36.07 -16.23
N TYR A 27 12.81 36.02 -17.31
CA TYR A 27 11.66 35.13 -17.42
C TYR A 27 12.07 33.66 -17.35
N ALA A 28 13.13 33.26 -18.08
CA ALA A 28 13.66 31.90 -18.04
C ALA A 28 14.15 31.52 -16.63
N HIS A 29 14.79 32.45 -15.90
CA HIS A 29 15.23 32.21 -14.54
C HIS A 29 14.06 32.04 -13.56
N LEU A 30 13.02 32.88 -13.68
CA LEU A 30 11.80 32.77 -12.90
C LEU A 30 11.09 31.43 -13.18
N ALA A 31 10.94 31.07 -14.45
CA ALA A 31 10.35 29.79 -14.85
C ALA A 31 11.15 28.59 -14.30
N TYR A 32 12.49 28.65 -14.33
CA TYR A 32 13.33 27.60 -13.75
C TYR A 32 13.10 27.45 -12.23
N ARG A 33 13.03 28.56 -11.49
CA ARG A 33 12.77 28.53 -10.04
C ARG A 33 11.39 27.95 -9.72
N THR A 34 10.35 28.34 -10.46
CA THR A 34 9.01 27.82 -10.23
C THR A 34 8.91 26.33 -10.58
N SER A 35 9.56 25.89 -11.66
CA SER A 35 9.67 24.46 -12.00
C SER A 35 10.42 23.66 -10.94
N ALA A 36 11.53 24.19 -10.40
CA ALA A 36 12.29 23.52 -9.36
C ALA A 36 11.48 23.37 -8.06
N LEU A 37 10.75 24.41 -7.65
CA LEU A 37 9.84 24.35 -6.51
C LEU A 37 8.68 23.38 -6.75
N GLY A 38 8.07 23.41 -7.94
CA GLY A 38 7.01 22.48 -8.33
C GLY A 38 7.47 21.02 -8.28
N LEU A 39 8.70 20.74 -8.70
CA LEU A 39 9.27 19.40 -8.68
C LEU A 39 9.54 18.90 -7.25
N ALA A 40 9.97 19.78 -6.34
CA ALA A 40 10.11 19.44 -4.93
C ALA A 40 8.76 19.10 -4.29
N HIS A 41 7.72 19.89 -4.57
CA HIS A 41 6.37 19.62 -4.09
C HIS A 41 5.77 18.33 -4.69
N ALA A 42 6.01 18.06 -5.97
CA ALA A 42 5.55 16.84 -6.62
C ALA A 42 6.15 15.59 -5.98
N LYS A 43 7.46 15.59 -5.70
CA LYS A 43 8.13 14.47 -5.00
C LYS A 43 7.59 14.24 -3.61
N GLN A 44 7.32 15.32 -2.87
CA GLN A 44 6.75 15.20 -1.53
C GLN A 44 5.32 14.67 -1.56
N ALA A 45 4.51 15.10 -2.54
CA ALA A 45 3.17 14.58 -2.76
C ALA A 45 3.15 13.10 -3.18
N GLU A 46 4.14 12.68 -3.96
CA GLU A 46 4.29 11.27 -4.36
C GLU A 46 4.61 10.38 -3.15
N LEU A 47 5.55 10.81 -2.29
CA LEU A 47 5.86 10.10 -1.05
C LEU A 47 4.67 10.02 -0.10
N THR A 48 3.92 11.11 0.09
CA THR A 48 2.74 11.08 0.96
C THR A 48 1.64 10.19 0.39
N ASN A 49 1.41 10.22 -0.93
CA ASN A 49 0.48 9.33 -1.60
C ASN A 49 0.88 7.86 -1.40
N LEU A 50 2.16 7.50 -1.60
CA LEU A 50 2.67 6.15 -1.38
C LEU A 50 2.50 5.70 0.08
N ARG A 51 2.74 6.58 1.06
CA ARG A 51 2.51 6.27 2.48
C ARG A 51 1.03 5.97 2.75
N ILE A 52 0.13 6.78 2.19
CA ILE A 52 -1.32 6.56 2.33
C ILE A 52 -1.72 5.22 1.71
N GLN A 53 -1.24 4.92 0.50
CA GLN A 53 -1.52 3.64 -0.17
C GLN A 53 -0.95 2.44 0.59
N THR A 54 0.23 2.59 1.20
CA THR A 54 0.85 1.54 2.00
C THR A 54 0.03 1.28 3.27
N LYS A 55 -0.39 2.35 3.96
CA LYS A 55 -1.29 2.24 5.13
C LYS A 55 -2.64 1.61 4.77
N ALA A 56 -3.19 1.94 3.60
CA ALA A 56 -4.39 1.30 3.08
C ALA A 56 -4.17 -0.21 2.84
N ALA A 57 -3.07 -0.59 2.17
CA ALA A 57 -2.76 -2.00 1.92
C ALA A 57 -2.52 -2.80 3.22
N LEU A 58 -1.90 -2.20 4.23
CA LEU A 58 -1.76 -2.80 5.57
C LEU A 58 -3.13 -3.01 6.22
N ASN A 59 -4.03 -2.02 6.10
CA ASN A 59 -5.38 -2.13 6.62
C ASN A 59 -6.20 -3.22 5.90
N ASP A 60 -6.04 -3.35 4.59
CA ASP A 60 -6.67 -4.41 3.81
C ASP A 60 -6.22 -5.80 4.28
N ALA A 61 -4.92 -5.97 4.58
CA ALA A 61 -4.40 -7.22 5.13
C ALA A 61 -4.98 -7.54 6.52
N ARG A 62 -5.15 -6.52 7.39
CA ARG A 62 -5.83 -6.67 8.69
C ARG A 62 -7.28 -7.07 8.52
N GLN A 63 -7.99 -6.43 7.59
CA GLN A 63 -9.38 -6.78 7.29
C GLN A 63 -9.51 -8.22 6.75
N ALA A 64 -8.58 -8.66 5.90
CA ALA A 64 -8.51 -10.05 5.45
C ALA A 64 -8.32 -11.01 6.63
N GLN A 65 -7.47 -10.69 7.61
CA GLN A 65 -7.33 -11.53 8.80
C GLN A 65 -8.60 -11.59 9.63
N VAL A 66 -9.27 -10.45 9.86
CA VAL A 66 -10.55 -10.44 10.58
C VAL A 66 -11.58 -11.33 9.86
N SER A 67 -11.61 -11.28 8.53
CA SER A 67 -12.48 -12.17 7.75
C SER A 67 -12.10 -13.64 7.90
N LEU A 68 -10.81 -13.98 7.92
CA LEU A 68 -10.32 -15.34 8.18
C LEU A 68 -10.75 -15.83 9.57
N GLU A 69 -10.60 -14.99 10.60
CA GLU A 69 -10.98 -15.35 11.98
C GLU A 69 -12.49 -15.61 12.10
N LEU A 70 -13.31 -14.80 11.43
CA LEU A 70 -14.75 -15.02 11.34
C LEU A 70 -15.07 -16.33 10.63
N SER A 71 -14.43 -16.62 9.49
CA SER A 71 -14.59 -17.90 8.79
C SER A 71 -14.20 -19.07 9.71
N CYS A 72 -13.04 -19.03 10.36
CA CYS A 72 -12.61 -20.05 11.31
C CYS A 72 -13.63 -20.27 12.43
N GLN A 73 -14.23 -19.21 12.97
CA GLN A 73 -15.27 -19.32 13.99
C GLN A 73 -16.54 -20.00 13.46
N ILE A 74 -17.00 -19.61 12.27
CA ILE A 74 -18.16 -20.24 11.61
C ILE A 74 -17.90 -21.73 11.41
N TYR A 75 -16.73 -22.11 10.87
CA TYR A 75 -16.38 -23.52 10.66
C TYR A 75 -16.30 -24.30 11.98
N ARG A 76 -15.73 -23.73 13.05
CA ARG A 76 -15.77 -24.40 14.37
C ARG A 76 -17.20 -24.65 14.84
N THR A 77 -18.09 -23.69 14.67
CA THR A 77 -19.49 -23.85 15.08
C THR A 77 -20.25 -24.86 14.21
N SER A 78 -19.94 -24.94 12.91
CA SER A 78 -20.58 -25.92 12.01
C SER A 78 -20.12 -27.34 12.31
N TRP A 79 -18.82 -27.55 12.55
CA TRP A 79 -18.27 -28.83 12.99
C TRP A 79 -18.86 -29.27 14.34
N ALA A 80 -18.90 -28.37 15.32
CA ALA A 80 -19.50 -28.65 16.63
C ALA A 80 -21.02 -28.94 16.54
N SER A 81 -21.74 -28.31 15.61
CA SER A 81 -23.15 -28.61 15.35
C SER A 81 -23.34 -29.97 14.68
N HIS A 82 -22.48 -30.32 13.72
CA HIS A 82 -22.52 -31.60 13.02
C HIS A 82 -22.27 -32.77 13.98
N GLU A 83 -21.30 -32.65 14.87
CA GLU A 83 -21.04 -33.63 15.94
C GLU A 83 -22.27 -33.88 16.82
N ARG A 84 -23.04 -32.83 17.14
CA ARG A 84 -24.27 -32.97 17.95
C ARG A 84 -25.41 -33.65 17.20
N MET A 85 -25.41 -33.60 15.87
CA MET A 85 -26.45 -34.20 15.02
C MET A 85 -26.13 -35.65 14.63
N GLN A 86 -24.87 -36.08 14.77
CA GLN A 86 -24.54 -37.48 14.57
C GLN A 86 -25.18 -38.31 15.70
N PRO A 87 -26.03 -39.32 15.37
CA PRO A 87 -26.57 -40.18 16.39
C PRO A 87 -25.41 -40.86 17.10
N MET A 88 -25.42 -40.82 18.44
CA MET A 88 -24.42 -41.47 19.29
C MET A 88 -24.29 -42.93 18.87
N THR A 89 -23.33 -43.22 17.97
CA THR A 89 -22.95 -44.58 17.67
C THR A 89 -22.22 -45.05 18.92
N MET A 90 -22.85 -45.96 19.65
CA MET A 90 -22.26 -46.65 20.81
C MET A 90 -21.00 -47.39 20.34
N SER A 91 -19.88 -46.70 20.21
CA SER A 91 -18.58 -47.30 19.92
C SER A 91 -17.51 -46.69 20.82
N ALA A 92 -17.00 -47.56 21.69
CA ALA A 92 -15.82 -47.49 22.53
C ALA A 92 -15.64 -46.27 23.47
N PRO A 93 -15.58 -46.49 24.80
CA PRO A 93 -15.16 -45.48 25.76
C PRO A 93 -13.66 -45.22 25.56
N GLY A 94 -13.33 -44.14 24.85
CA GLY A 94 -11.94 -43.77 24.58
C GLY A 94 -11.71 -42.86 23.36
N SER A 95 -12.68 -42.72 22.46
CA SER A 95 -12.53 -41.89 21.24
C SER A 95 -12.96 -40.42 21.40
N PHE A 96 -13.00 -39.89 22.62
CA PHE A 96 -13.41 -38.50 22.90
C PHE A 96 -12.26 -37.46 22.76
N GLY A 97 -11.10 -37.85 22.23
CA GLY A 97 -9.89 -37.00 22.21
C GLY A 97 -9.33 -36.65 20.83
N LEU A 98 -10.03 -36.94 19.73
CA LEU A 98 -9.45 -36.93 18.38
C LEU A 98 -9.71 -35.69 17.53
N PHE A 99 -10.07 -34.54 18.12
CA PHE A 99 -9.67 -33.26 17.51
C PHE A 99 -8.19 -32.98 17.83
N LYS A 100 -7.34 -33.88 17.32
CA LYS A 100 -5.93 -33.65 17.02
C LYS A 100 -5.90 -32.29 16.33
N ARG A 101 -5.26 -31.27 16.94
CA ARG A 101 -5.12 -29.87 16.43
C ARG A 101 -5.96 -29.61 15.18
N SER A 102 -7.17 -29.08 15.35
CA SER A 102 -8.04 -28.85 14.21
C SER A 102 -7.26 -28.07 13.16
N PRO A 103 -7.29 -28.45 11.87
CA PRO A 103 -6.61 -27.70 10.81
C PRO A 103 -7.02 -26.21 10.79
N ILE A 104 -8.17 -25.89 11.39
CA ILE A 104 -8.65 -24.52 11.65
C ILE A 104 -7.70 -23.73 12.57
N ASP A 105 -7.14 -24.35 13.60
CA ASP A 105 -6.22 -23.70 14.55
C ASP A 105 -4.87 -23.39 13.90
N ASP A 106 -4.37 -24.31 13.08
CA ASP A 106 -3.12 -24.12 12.32
C ASP A 106 -3.28 -23.00 11.29
N VAL A 107 -4.40 -22.98 10.55
CA VAL A 107 -4.74 -21.90 9.59
C VAL A 107 -4.87 -20.55 10.30
N GLN A 108 -5.52 -20.52 11.47
CA GLN A 108 -5.66 -19.29 12.26
C GLN A 108 -4.30 -18.80 12.83
N HIS A 109 -3.41 -19.72 13.19
CA HIS A 109 -2.07 -19.37 13.68
C HIS A 109 -1.19 -18.84 12.54
N GLU A 110 -1.24 -19.48 11.37
CA GLU A 110 -0.52 -19.06 10.16
C GLU A 110 -0.94 -17.65 9.73
N GLY A 111 -2.25 -17.36 9.68
CA GLY A 111 -2.76 -16.03 9.36
C GLY A 111 -2.29 -14.95 10.35
N ARG A 112 -2.26 -15.27 11.65
CA ARG A 112 -1.75 -14.36 12.70
C ARG A 112 -0.26 -14.09 12.57
N GLN A 113 0.55 -15.12 12.29
CA GLN A 113 1.99 -14.94 12.11
C GLN A 113 2.30 -14.05 10.90
N LEU A 114 1.58 -14.25 9.79
CA LEU A 114 1.74 -13.43 8.59
C LEU A 114 1.41 -11.96 8.84
N LEU A 115 0.35 -11.67 9.61
CA LEU A 115 0.03 -10.29 9.97
C LEU A 115 1.06 -9.71 10.95
N GLN A 116 1.50 -10.45 11.96
CA GLN A 116 2.51 -9.96 12.91
C GLN A 116 3.81 -9.54 12.22
N GLN A 117 4.26 -10.32 11.24
CA GLN A 117 5.44 -9.96 10.42
C GLN A 117 5.20 -8.69 9.61
N LEU A 118 3.96 -8.49 9.13
CA LEU A 118 3.59 -7.31 8.36
C LEU A 118 3.46 -6.06 9.24
N ASP A 119 2.85 -6.18 10.42
CA ASP A 119 2.68 -5.10 11.39
C ASP A 119 4.02 -4.61 11.95
N ALA A 120 4.96 -5.53 12.21
CA ALA A 120 6.32 -5.17 12.63
C ALA A 120 7.03 -4.29 11.59
N LEU A 121 6.82 -4.56 10.31
CA LEU A 121 7.36 -3.76 9.20
C LEU A 121 6.53 -2.47 8.98
N GLY A 122 5.23 -2.53 9.25
CA GLY A 122 4.31 -1.40 9.17
C GLY A 122 4.56 -0.32 10.23
N ALA A 123 5.14 -0.69 11.37
CA ALA A 123 5.45 0.25 12.46
C ALA A 123 6.48 1.31 12.07
N THR A 124 7.31 1.06 11.06
CA THR A 124 8.37 1.97 10.59
C THR A 124 8.02 2.72 9.30
N VAL A 125 6.76 2.67 8.83
CA VAL A 125 6.32 3.25 7.54
C VAL A 125 6.65 4.73 7.37
N ASP A 126 6.60 5.51 8.45
CA ASP A 126 6.81 6.97 8.35
C ASP A 126 8.30 7.34 8.16
N ASP A 127 9.23 6.42 8.41
CA ASP A 127 10.68 6.61 8.28
C ASP A 127 11.28 5.90 7.04
N MET A 128 10.45 5.22 6.24
CA MET A 128 10.90 4.42 5.09
C MET A 128 11.09 5.27 3.82
N ASP A 129 12.11 4.88 3.05
CA ASP A 129 12.36 5.36 1.68
C ASP A 129 11.27 4.87 0.70
N LEU A 130 11.14 5.55 -0.44
CA LEU A 130 10.23 5.23 -1.54
C LEU A 130 10.33 3.76 -1.97
N GLN A 131 11.54 3.22 -2.19
CA GLN A 131 11.71 1.82 -2.58
C GLN A 131 11.24 0.86 -1.49
N ALA A 132 11.50 1.21 -0.22
CA ALA A 132 11.08 0.41 0.92
C ALA A 132 9.55 0.45 1.11
N LEU A 133 8.91 1.59 0.86
CA LEU A 133 7.45 1.74 0.86
C LEU A 133 6.80 0.90 -0.25
N GLU A 134 7.34 0.91 -1.47
CA GLU A 134 6.83 0.09 -2.57
C GLU A 134 6.96 -1.41 -2.27
N ALA A 135 8.11 -1.85 -1.75
CA ALA A 135 8.32 -3.23 -1.34
C ALA A 135 7.35 -3.65 -0.22
N LEU A 136 7.12 -2.76 0.76
CA LEU A 136 6.15 -3.00 1.83
C LEU A 136 4.71 -3.07 1.30
N GLN A 137 4.34 -2.20 0.36
CA GLN A 137 3.02 -2.23 -0.28
C GLN A 137 2.80 -3.56 -1.03
N GLN A 138 3.80 -4.02 -1.80
CA GLN A 138 3.74 -5.31 -2.49
C GLN A 138 3.62 -6.46 -1.50
N LYS A 139 4.42 -6.44 -0.42
CA LYS A 139 4.35 -7.44 0.64
C LYS A 139 3.00 -7.46 1.34
N ALA A 140 2.43 -6.30 1.65
CA ALA A 140 1.11 -6.18 2.27
C ALA A 140 0.01 -6.78 1.38
N LYS A 141 0.04 -6.49 0.07
CA LYS A 141 -0.88 -7.08 -0.91
C LYS A 141 -0.72 -8.60 -1.01
N ALA A 142 0.52 -9.09 -1.07
CA ALA A 142 0.80 -10.52 -1.10
C ALA A 142 0.31 -11.23 0.18
N THR A 143 0.53 -10.63 1.34
CA THR A 143 0.05 -11.14 2.63
C THR A 143 -1.48 -11.18 2.68
N SER A 144 -2.15 -10.13 2.21
CA SER A 144 -3.63 -10.10 2.13
C SER A 144 -4.16 -11.25 1.26
N LEU A 145 -3.57 -11.47 0.08
CA LEU A 145 -3.94 -12.59 -0.79
C LEU A 145 -3.64 -13.96 -0.15
N ALA A 146 -2.50 -14.10 0.54
CA ALA A 146 -2.16 -15.33 1.25
C ALA A 146 -3.18 -15.64 2.35
N ILE A 147 -3.60 -14.64 3.13
CA ILE A 147 -4.63 -14.78 4.16
C ILE A 147 -5.98 -15.16 3.55
N GLN A 148 -6.35 -14.58 2.40
CA GLN A 148 -7.57 -14.97 1.68
C GLN A 148 -7.50 -16.40 1.16
N ALA A 149 -6.34 -16.83 0.63
CA ALA A 149 -6.13 -18.20 0.19
C ALA A 149 -6.21 -19.21 1.34
N LEU A 150 -5.76 -18.82 2.54
CA LEU A 150 -5.92 -19.62 3.76
C LEU A 150 -7.39 -19.85 4.11
N ALA A 151 -8.26 -18.86 3.91
CA ALA A 151 -9.70 -19.03 4.12
C ALA A 151 -10.30 -20.08 3.17
N GLY A 152 -9.79 -20.19 1.94
CA GLY A 152 -10.19 -21.21 0.97
C GLY A 152 -9.75 -22.63 1.32
N ARG A 153 -8.81 -22.81 2.26
CA ARG A 153 -8.37 -24.12 2.75
C ARG A 153 -9.25 -24.66 3.89
N LEU A 154 -10.22 -23.86 4.36
CA LEU A 154 -11.17 -24.30 5.38
C LEU A 154 -12.21 -25.21 4.72
N GLU A 155 -12.09 -26.51 4.96
CA GLU A 155 -13.08 -27.50 4.51
C GLU A 155 -14.23 -27.61 5.52
N GLY A 156 -15.45 -27.67 4.99
CA GLY A 156 -16.67 -27.91 5.77
C GLY A 156 -16.82 -29.38 6.15
N PRO A 157 -17.67 -29.69 7.14
CA PRO A 157 -18.00 -31.07 7.46
C PRO A 157 -18.63 -31.78 6.24
N PRO A 158 -18.23 -33.04 5.94
CA PRO A 158 -18.75 -33.83 4.84
C PRO A 158 -20.21 -34.27 5.07
#